data_AF-A0A4R9PED2-F1
#
_entry.id   AF-A0A4R9PED2-F1
#
_cell.length_a   1.000
_cell.length_b   1.000
_cell.length_c   1.000
_cell.angle_alpha   90.00
_cell.angle_beta   90.00
_cell.angle_gamma   90.00
#
_symmetry.space_group_name_H-M   'P 1'
#
loop_
_entity.id
_entity.type
_entity.pdbx_description
1 polymer ?
#
loop_
_entity_poly.entity_id
_entity_poly.type
_entity_poly.pdbx_seq_one_letter_code
_entity_poly.pdbx_strand_id
1 'polypeptide(L)'
;YAAHALMMPYQAFHAAAVRARYDIDVLRSRFGVSFEQAANRLTMLQRPGAAGVPFFMLEVDNAGNRFRKAGSQGYPQSRFGGGCPKLPVHAVFSQPGQILVEAVEMPDGA
;
A
#
# COMPACT_ATOMS: atom_id res chain seq x y z
N TYR A 1 -4.81 -14.74 -1.60
CA TYR A 1 -3.91 -14.87 -0.43
C TYR A 1 -2.80 -15.90 -0.67
N ALA A 2 -3.11 -17.19 -0.90
CA ALA A 2 -2.10 -18.25 -1.07
C ALA A 2 -1.11 -18.01 -2.23
N ALA A 3 -1.60 -17.60 -3.41
CA ALA A 3 -0.74 -17.28 -4.56
C ALA A 3 0.30 -16.17 -4.25
N HIS A 4 -0.08 -15.14 -3.47
CA HIS A 4 0.85 -14.09 -3.05
C HIS A 4 1.89 -14.63 -2.06
N ALA A 5 1.52 -15.56 -1.17
CA ALA A 5 2.46 -16.15 -0.22
C ALA A 5 3.48 -17.07 -0.91
N LEU A 6 3.10 -17.69 -2.03
CA LEU A 6 3.99 -18.49 -2.88
C LEU A 6 4.94 -17.61 -3.69
N MET A 7 4.43 -16.58 -4.38
CA MET A 7 5.25 -15.67 -5.21
C MET A 7 6.10 -14.71 -4.36
N MET A 8 5.61 -14.33 -3.17
CA MET A 8 6.27 -13.41 -2.24
C MET A 8 6.35 -14.03 -0.84
N PRO A 9 7.26 -15.01 -0.63
CA PRO A 9 7.45 -15.65 0.67
C PRO A 9 7.76 -14.62 1.76
N TYR A 10 7.15 -14.78 2.94
CA TYR A 10 7.12 -13.73 3.97
C TYR A 10 8.51 -13.19 4.32
N GLN A 11 9.45 -14.07 4.70
CA GLN A 11 10.79 -13.65 5.14
C GLN A 11 11.58 -12.99 4.01
N ALA A 12 11.55 -13.59 2.81
CA ALA A 12 12.26 -13.06 1.65
C ALA A 12 11.72 -11.67 1.25
N PHE A 13 10.39 -11.52 1.21
CA PHE A 13 9.74 -10.26 0.88
C PHE A 13 9.94 -9.21 1.96
N HIS A 14 9.76 -9.56 3.24
CA HIS A 14 9.99 -8.65 4.37
C HIS A 14 11.43 -8.12 4.38
N ALA A 15 12.42 -9.01 4.25
CA ALA A 15 13.82 -8.60 4.23
C ALA A 15 14.16 -7.73 3.01
N ALA A 16 13.56 -8.01 1.84
CA ALA A 16 13.70 -7.15 0.67
C ALA A 16 13.05 -5.77 0.89
N ALA A 17 11.86 -5.73 1.49
CA ALA A 17 11.15 -4.48 1.78
C ALA A 17 11.95 -3.59 2.73
N VAL A 18 12.48 -4.14 3.83
CA VAL A 18 13.32 -3.39 4.75
C VAL A 18 14.59 -2.86 4.06
N ARG A 19 15.30 -3.71 3.29
CA ARG A 19 16.52 -3.28 2.57
C ARG A 19 16.26 -2.19 1.53
N ALA A 20 15.15 -2.30 0.80
CA ALA A 20 14.75 -1.33 -0.22
C ALA A 20 14.04 -0.11 0.39
N ARG A 21 13.96 0.00 1.72
CA ARG A 21 13.21 1.08 2.41
C ARG A 21 11.78 1.21 1.90
N TYR A 22 11.14 0.07 1.62
CA TYR A 22 9.78 -0.06 1.13
C TYR A 22 9.51 0.53 -0.27
N ASP A 23 10.55 0.70 -1.09
CA ASP A 23 10.39 1.05 -2.50
C ASP A 23 9.61 -0.05 -3.26
N ILE A 24 8.40 0.28 -3.70
CA ILE A 24 7.49 -0.67 -4.35
C ILE A 24 7.97 -1.03 -5.76
N ASP A 25 8.65 -0.13 -6.47
CA ASP A 25 9.20 -0.41 -7.80
C ASP A 25 10.33 -1.43 -7.72
N VAL A 26 11.20 -1.31 -6.72
CA VAL A 26 12.25 -2.31 -6.45
C VAL A 26 11.64 -3.65 -6.09
N LEU A 27 10.59 -3.67 -5.26
CA LEU A 27 9.93 -4.91 -4.84
C LEU A 27 9.21 -5.60 -5.99
N ARG A 28 8.43 -4.87 -6.79
CA ARG A 28 7.69 -5.47 -7.91
C ARG A 28 8.63 -6.07 -8.95
N SER A 29 9.74 -5.38 -9.23
CA SER A 29 10.79 -5.86 -10.15
C SER A 29 11.46 -7.12 -9.62
N ARG A 30 11.87 -7.12 -8.33
CA ARG A 30 12.56 -8.25 -7.70
C ARG A 30 11.72 -9.53 -7.65
N PHE A 31 10.41 -9.41 -7.46
CA PHE A 31 9.51 -10.57 -7.31
C PHE A 31 8.70 -10.87 -8.58
N GLY A 32 8.87 -10.08 -9.66
CA GLY A 32 8.16 -10.30 -10.93
C GLY A 32 6.64 -10.15 -10.80
N VAL A 33 6.17 -9.21 -9.98
CA VAL A 33 4.74 -8.99 -9.67
C VAL A 33 4.29 -7.60 -10.10
N SER A 34 2.98 -7.36 -10.10
CA SER A 34 2.44 -6.02 -10.35
C SER A 34 2.67 -5.08 -9.15
N PHE A 35 2.57 -3.76 -9.39
CA PHE A 35 2.62 -2.75 -8.32
C PHE A 35 1.54 -3.01 -7.25
N GLU A 36 0.31 -3.29 -7.68
CA GLU A 36 -0.82 -3.64 -6.80
C GLU A 36 -0.51 -4.87 -5.95
N GLN A 37 0.05 -5.92 -6.54
CA GLN A 37 0.39 -7.15 -5.82
C GLN A 37 1.45 -6.92 -4.75
N ALA A 38 2.49 -6.15 -5.06
CA ALA A 38 3.54 -5.77 -4.12
C ALA A 38 2.99 -4.87 -2.98
N ALA A 39 2.20 -3.85 -3.32
CA ALA A 39 1.56 -2.96 -2.34
C ALA A 39 0.62 -3.72 -1.40
N ASN A 40 -0.25 -4.59 -1.95
CA ASN A 40 -1.12 -5.45 -1.15
C ASN A 40 -0.32 -6.41 -0.26
N ARG A 41 0.85 -6.89 -0.71
CA ARG A 41 1.70 -7.75 0.14
C ARG A 41 2.26 -7.00 1.33
N LEU A 42 2.63 -5.72 1.17
CA LEU A 42 3.14 -4.87 2.25
C LEU A 42 2.11 -4.68 3.37
N THR A 43 0.82 -4.58 3.05
CA THR A 43 -0.25 -4.44 4.06
C THR A 43 -0.45 -5.69 4.93
N MET A 44 0.25 -6.79 4.64
CA MET A 44 0.09 -8.08 5.32
C MET A 44 1.28 -8.45 6.22
N LEU A 45 2.33 -7.63 6.28
CA LEU A 45 3.59 -7.95 6.95
C LEU A 45 3.52 -7.77 8.48
N GLN A 46 2.65 -8.51 9.16
CA GLN A 46 2.44 -8.44 10.62
C GLN A 46 2.64 -9.78 11.34
N ARG A 47 3.58 -10.61 10.87
CA ARG A 47 3.96 -11.83 11.59
C ARG A 47 4.64 -11.45 12.92
N PRO A 48 4.23 -12.02 14.06
CA PRO A 48 4.91 -11.80 15.34
C PRO A 48 6.41 -12.07 15.25
N GLY A 49 7.23 -11.19 15.85
CA GLY A 49 8.69 -11.25 15.81
C GLY A 49 9.34 -10.81 14.49
N ALA A 50 8.56 -10.49 13.45
CA ALA A 50 9.06 -9.99 12.16
C ALA A 50 8.03 -9.05 11.50
N ALA A 51 7.46 -8.12 12.28
CA ALA A 51 6.50 -7.15 11.79
C ALA A 51 7.20 -6.03 11.01
N GLY A 52 6.62 -5.66 9.87
CA GLY A 52 6.99 -4.47 9.10
C GLY A 52 6.09 -3.29 9.44
N VAL A 53 6.27 -2.20 8.69
CA VAL A 53 5.39 -1.01 8.77
C VAL A 53 3.92 -1.42 8.54
N PRO A 54 2.98 -0.99 9.41
CA PRO A 54 1.57 -1.38 9.33
C PRO A 54 0.83 -0.55 8.25
N PHE A 55 1.18 -0.77 6.99
CA PHE A 55 0.52 -0.10 5.87
C PHE A 55 -0.96 -0.49 5.75
N PHE A 56 -1.77 0.47 5.31
CA PHE A 56 -3.09 0.24 4.75
C PHE A 56 -3.10 0.62 3.26
N MET A 57 -4.10 0.17 2.52
CA MET A 57 -4.25 0.44 1.09
C MET A 57 -5.69 0.80 0.76
N LEU A 58 -5.85 1.76 -0.16
CA LEU A 58 -7.11 2.09 -0.83
C LEU A 58 -6.87 2.05 -2.33
N GLU A 59 -7.78 1.40 -3.05
CA GLU A 59 -7.82 1.39 -4.51
C GLU A 59 -9.06 2.13 -4.99
N VAL A 60 -8.86 3.13 -5.87
CA VAL A 60 -9.93 3.97 -6.41
C VAL A 60 -9.82 4.13 -7.92
N ASP A 61 -10.93 4.44 -8.60
CA ASP A 61 -10.89 4.99 -9.97
C ASP A 61 -10.95 6.53 -9.96
N ASN A 62 -10.83 7.09 -11.16
CA ASN A 62 -10.92 8.52 -11.42
C ASN A 62 -12.31 9.13 -11.11
N ALA A 63 -13.36 8.30 -11.03
CA ALA A 63 -14.68 8.76 -10.60
C ALA A 63 -14.83 8.78 -9.06
N GLY A 64 -13.81 8.32 -8.33
CA GLY A 64 -13.81 8.24 -6.88
C GLY A 64 -14.47 6.97 -6.32
N ASN A 65 -14.81 5.99 -7.18
CA ASN A 65 -15.29 4.69 -6.72
C ASN A 65 -14.15 3.96 -6.01
N ARG A 66 -14.47 3.26 -4.92
CA ARG A 66 -13.49 2.58 -4.06
C ARG A 66 -13.68 1.08 -4.17
N PHE A 67 -12.74 0.38 -4.79
CA PHE A 67 -12.88 -1.06 -5.07
C PHE A 67 -12.23 -1.93 -4.01
N ARG A 68 -11.14 -1.46 -3.39
CA ARG A 68 -10.42 -2.25 -2.40
C ARG A 68 -9.95 -1.40 -1.24
N LYS A 69 -10.11 -1.96 -0.04
CA LYS A 69 -9.53 -1.48 1.20
C LYS A 69 -8.79 -2.63 1.85
N ALA A 70 -7.55 -2.42 2.24
CA ALA A 70 -6.73 -3.44 2.88
C ALA A 70 -5.89 -2.82 4.01
N GLY A 71 -5.42 -3.68 4.90
CA GLY A 71 -4.63 -3.31 6.06
C GLY A 71 -4.64 -4.47 7.04
N SER A 72 -3.50 -4.76 7.65
CA SER A 72 -3.39 -5.84 8.64
C SER A 72 -4.24 -5.59 9.89
N GLN A 73 -4.48 -4.32 10.23
CA GLN A 73 -5.39 -3.89 11.30
C GLN A 73 -6.75 -3.43 10.75
N GLY A 74 -7.03 -3.72 9.47
CA GLY A 74 -8.11 -3.10 8.72
C GLY A 74 -7.75 -1.72 8.17
N TYR A 75 -8.61 -1.21 7.28
CA TYR A 75 -8.48 0.14 6.75
C TYR A 75 -9.04 1.16 7.75
N PRO A 76 -8.32 2.23 8.11
CA PRO A 76 -8.71 3.15 9.19
C PRO A 76 -9.82 4.12 8.75
N GLN A 77 -11.02 3.62 8.45
CA GLN A 77 -12.11 4.39 7.84
C GLN A 77 -12.51 5.66 8.61
N SER A 78 -12.47 5.61 9.95
CA SER A 78 -12.82 6.74 10.81
C SER A 78 -11.81 7.88 10.77
N ARG A 79 -10.53 7.55 10.61
CA ARG A 79 -9.42 8.53 10.55
C ARG A 79 -9.11 8.94 9.13
N PHE A 80 -9.10 7.99 8.19
CA PHE A 80 -8.78 8.21 6.79
C PHE A 80 -9.93 7.73 5.89
N GLY A 81 -10.88 8.63 5.61
CA GLY A 81 -12.04 8.31 4.79
C GLY A 81 -11.75 8.15 3.28
N GLY A 82 -10.67 8.78 2.80
CA GLY A 82 -10.20 8.74 1.40
C GLY A 82 -11.01 9.57 0.40
N GLY A 83 -12.08 10.26 0.84
CA GLY A 83 -13.00 10.99 -0.05
C GLY A 83 -12.65 12.46 -0.31
N CYS A 84 -11.62 13.01 0.34
CA CYS A 84 -11.22 14.40 0.14
C CYS A 84 -10.50 14.55 -1.21
N PRO A 85 -11.00 15.37 -2.16
CA PRO A 85 -10.40 15.52 -3.49
C PRO A 85 -8.98 16.11 -3.50
N LYS A 86 -8.55 16.74 -2.38
CA LYS A 86 -7.19 17.24 -2.22
C LYS A 86 -6.16 16.14 -1.96
N LEU A 87 -6.60 14.91 -1.64
CA LEU A 87 -5.67 13.81 -1.40
C LEU A 87 -4.96 13.41 -2.69
N PRO A 88 -3.66 13.04 -2.63
CA PRO A 88 -2.87 12.61 -3.78
C PRO A 88 -3.53 11.47 -4.59
N VAL A 89 -4.30 10.62 -3.91
CA VAL A 89 -5.01 9.48 -4.52
C VAL A 89 -5.99 9.90 -5.62
N HIS A 90 -6.46 11.15 -5.61
CA HIS A 90 -7.32 11.72 -6.67
C HIS A 90 -6.51 12.54 -7.68
N ALA A 91 -5.40 13.15 -7.25
CA ALA A 91 -4.53 13.93 -8.15
C ALA A 91 -3.73 13.03 -9.12
N VAL A 92 -3.42 11.78 -8.73
CA VAL A 92 -2.59 10.84 -9.50
C VAL A 92 -3.12 10.56 -10.91
N PHE A 93 -4.43 10.67 -11.15
CA PHE A 93 -5.02 10.45 -12.47
C PHE A 93 -4.58 11.47 -13.52
N SER A 94 -4.12 12.64 -13.10
CA SER A 94 -3.54 13.66 -13.99
C SER A 94 -2.08 13.37 -14.39
N GLN A 95 -1.41 12.44 -13.70
CA GLN A 95 0.01 12.12 -13.88
C GLN A 95 0.22 10.59 -13.98
N PRO A 96 -0.23 9.95 -15.07
CA PRO A 96 -0.12 8.50 -15.22
C PRO A 96 1.33 8.02 -15.15
N GLY A 97 1.56 6.90 -14.45
CA GLY A 97 2.87 6.26 -14.34
C GLY A 97 3.81 6.91 -13.31
N GLN A 98 3.39 7.98 -12.64
CA GLN A 98 4.15 8.59 -11.54
C GLN A 98 3.63 8.15 -10.17
N ILE A 99 4.55 7.95 -9.23
CA ILE A 99 4.23 7.73 -7.82
C ILE A 99 4.23 9.10 -7.14
N LEU A 100 3.07 9.52 -6.62
CA LEU A 100 2.99 10.70 -5.77
C LEU A 100 3.13 10.30 -4.29
N VAL A 101 3.94 11.07 -3.56
CA VAL A 101 4.16 10.88 -2.13
C VAL A 101 3.90 12.21 -1.44
N GLU A 102 3.01 12.21 -0.45
CA GLU A 102 2.66 13.41 0.32
C GLU A 102 2.45 13.03 1.78
N ALA A 103 2.82 13.93 2.69
CA ALA A 103 2.43 13.86 4.08
C ALA A 103 1.01 14.44 4.20
N VAL A 104 0.08 13.64 4.73
CA VAL A 104 -1.31 14.06 4.94
C VAL A 104 -1.56 14.15 6.43
N GLU A 105 -2.19 15.25 6.84
CA GLU A 105 -2.72 15.44 8.20
C GLU A 105 -4.25 15.46 8.14
N MET A 106 -4.88 14.66 8.98
CA MET A 106 -6.32 14.59 9.10
C MET A 106 -6.86 15.73 9.98
N PRO A 107 -8.15 16.11 9.89
CA PRO A 107 -8.71 17.20 10.69
C PRO A 107 -8.60 17.03 12.21
N ASP A 108 -8.45 15.79 12.69
CA ASP A 108 -8.21 15.44 14.09
C ASP A 108 -6.71 15.46 14.49
N GLY A 109 -5.82 15.87 13.58
CA GLY A 109 -4.37 15.93 13.76
C GLY A 109 -3.65 14.59 13.58
N ALA A 110 -4.32 13.58 13.05
CA ALA A 110 -3.77 12.24 12.79
C ALA A 110 -3.02 12.12 11.46
#